data_AF-A0A7U7L9E5-F1
#
_entry.id   AF-A0A7U7L9E5-F1
#
_cell.length_a   1.000
_cell.length_b   1.000
_cell.length_c   1.000
_cell.angle_alpha   90.00
_cell.angle_beta   90.00
_cell.angle_gamma   90.00
#
_symmetry.space_group_name_H-M   'P 1'
#
loop_
_entity.id
_entity.type
_entity.pdbx_description
1 polymer ?
#
loop_
_entity_poly.entity_id
_entity_poly.type
_entity_poly.pdbx_seq_one_letter_code
_entity_poly.pdbx_strand_id
1 'polypeptide(L)'
;HPEVSFEFWFSEKQLLSADQVLAEGQYLGRGSMWIKDGLVLLGTDYWFYVRSVNLVGKSAFAEASGQVKSDADGVLELIKGKITANLLNREFLSTIENDTVRREFEAALRISETNVQQQLETLKSTVNVSVAAELETIKRTAADEHAAVTLQMNTLQTQISTDITSKIEALQRASSTAEGSLTEKLTQLNATVNGQVTTVQEISRAQAMLNDTVAALKSFRVQYHANGKAAIAGIQLSATQTQSEILMMADRFALLNPYNGSVMLPFVVQNGQVILADTFVKSLNINDRFVVDTAGNVQIRDSARNVGVVITNKAIKTFDDYSRKRVQLGDLWA
;
A
#
# COMPACT_ATOMS: atom_id res chain seq x y z
N HIS A 1 146.04 79.94 -39.07
CA HIS A 1 144.83 80.63 -38.58
C HIS A 1 144.34 79.90 -37.34
N PRO A 2 143.97 80.55 -36.23
CA PRO A 2 143.38 79.85 -35.10
C PRO A 2 142.06 79.20 -35.55
N GLU A 3 141.93 77.88 -35.41
CA GLU A 3 140.73 77.13 -35.79
C GLU A 3 139.56 77.50 -34.86
N VAL A 4 138.47 78.01 -35.44
CA VAL A 4 137.22 78.30 -34.73
C VAL A 4 136.29 77.11 -34.90
N SER A 5 135.63 76.66 -33.83
CA SER A 5 134.65 75.58 -33.85
C SER A 5 133.40 75.96 -33.05
N PHE A 6 132.24 75.35 -33.33
CA PHE A 6 130.96 75.72 -32.73
C PHE A 6 130.37 74.61 -31.86
N GLU A 7 129.85 74.97 -30.70
CA GLU A 7 129.08 74.08 -29.81
C GLU A 7 127.59 74.41 -29.95
N PHE A 8 126.72 73.37 -29.97
CA PHE A 8 125.29 73.48 -30.24
C PHE A 8 124.43 72.92 -29.08
N TRP A 9 123.33 73.60 -28.76
CA TRP A 9 122.31 73.16 -27.82
C TRP A 9 120.91 73.32 -28.40
N PHE A 10 119.96 72.55 -27.89
CA PHE A 10 118.54 72.56 -28.23
C PHE A 10 117.66 72.66 -26.98
N SER A 11 116.51 73.32 -27.09
CA SER A 11 115.49 73.36 -26.05
C SER A 11 114.08 73.49 -26.66
N GLU A 12 113.10 72.87 -26.02
CA GLU A 12 111.66 73.06 -26.30
C GLU A 12 111.06 74.28 -25.56
N LYS A 13 111.91 75.06 -24.87
CA LYS A 13 111.54 76.33 -24.20
C LYS A 13 112.64 77.36 -24.44
N GLN A 14 112.26 78.63 -24.59
CA GLN A 14 113.24 79.71 -24.71
C GLN A 14 114.05 79.85 -23.40
N LEU A 15 115.37 79.87 -23.53
CA LEU A 15 116.33 80.06 -22.45
C LEU A 15 116.98 81.44 -22.61
N LEU A 16 116.87 82.29 -21.59
CA LEU A 16 117.15 83.72 -21.70
C LEU A 16 118.58 84.10 -21.25
N SER A 17 119.36 83.15 -20.74
CA SER A 17 120.74 83.39 -20.29
C SER A 17 121.70 82.25 -20.62
N ALA A 18 122.99 82.56 -20.68
CA ALA A 18 124.02 81.56 -20.95
C ALA A 18 124.06 80.45 -19.88
N ASP A 19 123.78 80.79 -18.62
CA ASP A 19 123.71 79.80 -17.53
C ASP A 19 122.51 78.86 -17.70
N GLN A 20 121.36 79.39 -18.15
CA GLN A 20 120.19 78.56 -18.48
C GLN A 20 120.47 77.64 -19.66
N VAL A 21 121.13 78.13 -20.72
CA VAL A 21 121.49 77.29 -21.88
C VAL A 21 122.40 76.13 -21.46
N LEU A 22 123.35 76.37 -20.55
CA LEU A 22 124.27 75.33 -20.07
C LEU A 22 123.62 74.35 -19.08
N ALA A 23 122.63 74.80 -18.30
CA ALA A 23 121.98 73.98 -17.29
C ALA A 23 120.79 73.17 -17.84
N GLU A 24 119.98 73.77 -18.70
CA GLU A 24 118.69 73.22 -19.17
C GLU A 24 118.73 72.83 -20.65
N GLY A 25 119.61 73.42 -21.44
CA GLY A 25 119.73 73.11 -22.86
C GLY A 25 120.27 71.69 -23.08
N GLN A 26 119.65 70.95 -24.00
CA GLN A 26 120.18 69.68 -24.46
C GLN A 26 121.41 69.94 -25.35
N TYR A 27 122.60 69.58 -24.87
CA TYR A 27 123.81 69.65 -25.68
C TYR A 27 123.73 68.67 -26.87
N LEU A 28 123.83 69.20 -28.08
CA LEU A 28 123.78 68.42 -29.33
C LEU A 28 125.17 67.96 -29.76
N GLY A 29 126.19 68.78 -29.51
CA GLY A 29 127.58 68.45 -29.85
C GLY A 29 128.37 69.64 -30.39
N ARG A 30 129.60 69.37 -30.83
CA ARG A 30 130.53 70.35 -31.41
C ARG A 30 130.79 70.02 -32.88
N GLY A 31 130.76 71.00 -33.77
CA GLY A 31 130.91 70.79 -35.21
C GLY A 31 130.71 72.08 -36.02
N SER A 32 130.54 71.94 -37.32
CA SER A 32 130.11 73.04 -38.21
C SER A 32 128.58 73.14 -38.32
N MET A 33 127.85 72.06 -38.04
CA MET A 33 126.39 71.98 -38.07
C MET A 33 125.85 70.83 -37.20
N TRP A 34 124.58 70.91 -36.81
CA TRP A 34 123.81 69.84 -36.16
C TRP A 34 122.35 69.83 -36.64
N ILE A 35 121.72 68.65 -36.62
CA ILE A 35 120.30 68.44 -36.96
C ILE A 35 119.63 67.73 -35.78
N LYS A 36 118.43 68.18 -35.40
CA LYS A 36 117.56 67.55 -34.40
C LYS A 36 116.34 66.96 -35.10
N ASP A 37 116.15 65.65 -34.98
CA ASP A 37 115.02 64.90 -35.52
C ASP A 37 113.93 64.66 -34.46
N GLY A 38 112.80 64.08 -34.89
CA GLY A 38 111.71 63.69 -33.98
C GLY A 38 110.91 64.85 -33.38
N LEU A 39 111.00 66.06 -33.93
CA LEU A 39 110.19 67.20 -33.51
C LEU A 39 108.76 67.02 -34.02
N VAL A 40 107.82 66.67 -33.13
CA VAL A 40 106.43 66.28 -33.49
C VAL A 40 105.35 67.21 -32.97
N LEU A 41 105.68 68.19 -32.12
CA LEU A 41 104.69 69.15 -31.60
C LEU A 41 104.52 70.29 -32.62
N LEU A 42 103.32 70.38 -33.19
CA LEU A 42 102.98 71.44 -34.15
C LEU A 42 102.76 72.77 -33.45
N GLY A 43 103.17 73.87 -34.11
CA GLY A 43 103.01 75.23 -33.59
C GLY A 43 103.80 75.52 -32.32
N THR A 44 104.73 74.63 -31.96
CA THR A 44 105.69 74.83 -30.87
C THR A 44 106.97 75.43 -31.45
N ASP A 45 107.40 76.56 -30.91
CA ASP A 45 108.72 77.11 -31.17
C ASP A 45 109.77 76.18 -30.56
N TYR A 46 110.78 75.85 -31.34
CA TYR A 46 111.95 75.11 -30.89
C TYR A 46 113.16 76.02 -30.96
N TRP A 47 113.99 76.03 -29.91
CA TRP A 47 115.12 76.96 -29.77
C TRP A 47 116.46 76.23 -29.88
N PHE A 48 117.39 76.83 -30.60
CA PHE A 48 118.76 76.37 -30.81
C PHE A 48 119.74 77.45 -30.36
N TYR A 49 120.77 77.04 -29.64
CA TYR A 49 121.80 77.95 -29.13
C TYR A 49 123.17 77.52 -29.65
N VAL A 50 123.92 78.46 -30.21
CA VAL A 50 125.25 78.20 -30.80
C VAL A 50 126.27 79.17 -30.25
N ARG A 51 127.45 78.69 -29.87
CA ARG A 51 128.59 79.57 -29.57
C ARG A 51 129.85 79.10 -30.24
N SER A 52 130.72 80.05 -30.59
CA SER A 52 132.05 79.77 -31.10
C SER A 52 133.04 79.53 -29.94
N VAL A 53 134.02 78.66 -30.19
CA VAL A 53 135.06 78.26 -29.25
C VAL A 53 136.39 78.19 -29.99
N ASN A 54 137.40 78.92 -29.50
CA ASN A 54 138.78 78.88 -29.99
C ASN A 54 139.78 78.80 -28.82
N LEU A 55 141.08 78.86 -29.12
CA LEU A 55 142.15 78.79 -28.10
C LEU A 55 142.18 79.99 -27.13
N VAL A 56 141.50 81.09 -27.45
CA VAL A 56 141.48 82.34 -26.66
C VAL A 56 140.22 82.41 -25.77
N GLY A 57 139.14 81.70 -26.12
CA GLY A 57 137.93 81.66 -25.30
C GLY A 57 136.68 81.21 -26.05
N LYS A 58 135.53 81.39 -25.40
CA LYS A 58 134.19 81.11 -25.95
C LYS A 58 133.43 82.41 -26.18
N SER A 59 132.64 82.50 -27.25
CA SER A 59 131.75 83.64 -27.47
C SER A 59 130.48 83.56 -26.61
N ALA A 60 129.72 84.66 -26.59
CA ALA A 60 128.32 84.62 -26.23
C ALA A 60 127.53 83.64 -27.13
N PHE A 61 126.38 83.20 -26.64
CA PHE A 61 125.45 82.39 -27.41
C PHE A 61 124.71 83.23 -28.44
N ALA A 62 124.60 82.70 -29.65
CA ALA A 62 123.62 83.09 -30.65
C ALA A 62 122.40 82.17 -30.54
N GLU A 63 121.22 82.76 -30.49
CA GLU A 63 119.94 82.04 -30.48
C GLU A 63 119.34 81.99 -31.89
N ALA A 64 118.74 80.86 -32.24
CA ALA A 64 117.86 80.71 -33.40
C ALA A 64 116.62 79.91 -32.98
N SER A 65 115.45 80.21 -33.56
CA SER A 65 114.23 79.45 -33.32
C SER A 65 113.55 79.03 -34.64
N GLY A 66 112.77 77.96 -34.59
CA GLY A 66 111.96 77.50 -35.71
C GLY A 66 110.79 76.62 -35.27
N GLN A 67 109.72 76.58 -36.07
CA GLN A 67 108.55 75.73 -35.83
C GLN A 67 108.51 74.58 -36.84
N VAL A 68 108.08 73.41 -36.40
CA VAL A 68 107.71 72.33 -37.33
C VAL A 68 106.46 72.78 -38.07
N LYS A 69 106.58 72.96 -39.39
CA LYS A 69 105.46 73.37 -40.24
C LYS A 69 104.34 72.34 -40.09
N SER A 70 103.14 72.84 -39.78
CA SER A 70 101.91 72.04 -39.67
C SER A 70 101.65 71.28 -40.98
N ASP A 71 102.01 70.00 -41.01
CA ASP A 71 101.49 69.07 -42.01
C ASP A 71 100.14 68.56 -41.51
N ALA A 72 99.08 69.27 -41.92
CA ALA A 72 97.70 68.97 -41.51
C ALA A 72 97.25 67.58 -41.99
N ASP A 73 97.83 67.05 -43.08
CA ASP A 73 97.41 65.79 -43.68
C ASP A 73 97.85 64.59 -42.83
N GLY A 74 99.09 64.57 -42.33
CA GLY A 74 99.59 63.49 -41.46
C GLY A 74 98.88 63.40 -40.11
N VAL A 75 98.52 64.55 -39.51
CA VAL A 75 97.74 64.59 -38.27
C VAL A 75 96.31 64.10 -38.50
N LEU A 76 95.69 64.48 -39.61
CA LEU A 76 94.35 64.02 -39.96
C LEU A 76 94.32 62.51 -40.23
N GLU A 77 95.35 61.95 -40.85
CA GLU A 77 95.47 60.50 -41.08
C GLU A 77 95.60 59.72 -39.76
N LEU A 78 96.44 60.19 -38.83
CA LEU A 78 96.56 59.59 -37.50
C LEU A 78 95.24 59.64 -36.72
N ILE A 79 94.54 60.78 -36.74
CA ILE A 79 93.25 60.96 -36.08
C ILE A 79 92.20 60.05 -36.70
N LYS A 80 92.11 59.98 -38.04
CA LYS A 80 91.20 59.07 -38.76
C LYS A 80 91.46 57.61 -38.39
N GLY A 81 92.73 57.19 -38.34
CA GLY A 81 93.10 55.83 -37.93
C GLY A 81 92.63 55.49 -36.51
N LYS A 82 92.87 56.40 -35.55
CA LYS A 82 92.41 56.22 -34.16
C LYS A 82 90.88 56.18 -34.04
N ILE A 83 90.18 57.07 -34.74
CA ILE A 83 88.71 57.09 -34.74
C ILE A 83 88.16 55.79 -35.34
N THR A 84 88.73 55.35 -36.46
CA THR A 84 88.30 54.12 -37.15
C THR A 84 88.51 52.89 -36.27
N ALA A 85 89.69 52.76 -35.65
CA ALA A 85 89.98 51.65 -34.75
C ALA A 85 89.09 51.65 -33.50
N ASN A 86 88.83 52.82 -32.91
CA ASN A 86 87.95 52.95 -31.77
C ASN A 86 86.50 52.57 -32.13
N LEU A 87 86.02 53.03 -33.30
CA LEU A 87 84.70 52.69 -33.80
C LEU A 87 84.55 51.18 -34.03
N LEU A 88 85.51 50.54 -34.72
CA LEU A 88 85.50 49.09 -34.95
C LEU A 88 85.50 48.29 -33.64
N ASN A 89 86.31 48.71 -32.65
CA ASN A 89 86.33 48.06 -31.35
C ASN A 89 84.99 48.19 -30.62
N ARG A 90 84.34 49.37 -30.68
CA ARG A 90 83.04 49.59 -30.07
C ARG A 90 81.96 48.73 -30.71
N GLU A 91 81.89 48.69 -32.05
CA GLU A 91 80.91 47.86 -32.76
C GLU A 91 81.13 46.35 -32.50
N PHE A 92 82.39 45.90 -32.46
CA PHE A 92 82.74 44.53 -32.13
C PHE A 92 82.32 44.15 -30.70
N LEU A 93 82.64 44.99 -29.71
CA LEU A 93 82.26 44.74 -28.31
C LEU A 93 80.74 44.77 -28.13
N SER A 94 80.04 45.73 -28.75
CA SER A 94 78.57 45.79 -28.71
C SER A 94 77.92 44.55 -29.32
N THR A 95 78.49 44.01 -30.40
CA THR A 95 78.03 42.75 -31.00
C THR A 95 78.20 41.58 -30.04
N ILE A 96 79.35 41.45 -29.38
CA ILE A 96 79.61 40.40 -28.38
C ILE A 96 78.66 40.50 -27.20
N GLU A 97 78.42 41.71 -26.69
CA GLU A 97 77.49 41.96 -25.59
C GLU A 97 76.06 41.55 -25.99
N ASN A 98 75.58 41.99 -27.16
CA ASN A 98 74.26 41.62 -27.66
C ASN A 98 74.12 40.10 -27.87
N ASP A 99 75.15 39.43 -28.38
CA ASP A 99 75.17 37.97 -28.53
C ASP A 99 75.17 37.24 -27.19
N THR A 100 75.81 37.82 -26.18
CA THR A 100 75.81 37.27 -24.82
C THR A 100 74.43 37.38 -24.19
N VAL A 101 73.82 38.57 -24.25
CA VAL A 101 72.44 38.78 -23.77
C VAL A 101 71.46 37.85 -24.48
N ARG A 102 71.57 37.68 -25.80
CA ARG A 102 70.74 36.75 -26.56
C ARG A 102 70.87 35.31 -26.07
N ARG A 103 72.11 34.83 -25.86
CA ARG A 103 72.35 33.46 -25.36
C ARG A 103 71.81 33.25 -23.96
N GLU A 104 72.00 34.22 -23.07
CA GLU A 104 71.46 34.16 -21.70
C GLU A 104 69.93 34.14 -21.70
N PHE A 105 69.30 34.97 -22.55
CA PHE A 105 67.85 34.99 -22.72
C PHE A 105 67.32 33.65 -23.25
N GLU A 106 67.93 33.09 -24.31
CA GLU A 106 67.55 31.77 -24.85
C GLU A 106 67.75 30.65 -23.83
N ALA A 107 68.82 30.70 -23.04
CA ALA A 107 69.06 29.74 -21.96
C ALA A 107 67.99 29.84 -20.86
N ALA A 108 67.64 31.06 -20.45
CA ALA A 108 66.57 31.29 -19.49
C ALA A 108 65.21 30.80 -20.03
N LEU A 109 64.94 31.01 -21.32
CA LEU A 109 63.71 30.56 -21.97
C LEU A 109 63.62 29.02 -21.97
N ARG A 110 64.72 28.32 -22.33
CA ARG A 110 64.79 26.86 -22.28
C ARG A 110 64.61 26.30 -20.87
N ILE A 111 65.22 26.94 -19.87
CA ILE A 111 65.04 26.56 -18.45
C ILE A 111 63.57 26.74 -18.05
N SER A 112 62.97 27.87 -18.42
CA SER A 112 61.56 28.15 -18.15
C SER A 112 60.63 27.15 -18.83
N GLU A 113 60.84 26.81 -20.10
CA GLU A 113 60.09 25.79 -20.82
C GLU A 113 60.20 24.42 -20.15
N THR A 114 61.42 24.04 -19.75
CA THR A 114 61.66 22.78 -19.02
C THR A 114 60.91 22.77 -17.69
N ASN A 115 60.98 23.86 -16.92
CA ASN A 115 60.27 23.98 -15.64
C ASN A 115 58.75 23.89 -15.81
N VAL A 116 58.19 24.57 -16.83
CA VAL A 116 56.76 24.50 -17.14
C VAL A 116 56.35 23.08 -17.54
N GLN A 117 57.14 22.39 -18.36
CA GLN A 117 56.88 21.00 -18.72
C GLN A 117 56.92 20.06 -17.51
N GLN A 118 57.90 20.22 -16.61
CA GLN A 118 57.99 19.45 -15.38
C GLN A 118 56.80 19.70 -14.44
N GLN A 119 56.37 20.96 -14.30
CA GLN A 119 55.19 21.32 -13.52
C GLN A 119 53.92 20.71 -14.12
N LEU A 120 53.79 20.74 -15.46
CA LEU A 120 52.64 20.15 -16.15
C LEU A 120 52.55 18.64 -15.95
N GLU A 121 53.66 17.92 -16.07
CA GLU A 121 53.67 16.47 -15.84
C GLU A 121 53.41 16.13 -14.36
N THR A 122 53.93 16.93 -13.43
CA THR A 122 53.63 16.79 -12.00
C THR A 122 52.15 17.00 -11.72
N LEU A 123 51.56 18.07 -12.28
CA LEU A 123 50.13 18.36 -12.14
C LEU A 123 49.28 17.22 -12.73
N LYS A 124 49.62 16.74 -13.92
CA LYS A 124 48.93 15.61 -14.58
C LYS A 124 48.98 14.36 -13.73
N SER A 125 50.13 14.01 -13.15
CA SER A 125 50.25 12.86 -12.26
C SER A 125 49.42 13.03 -10.98
N THR A 126 49.44 14.22 -10.38
CA THR A 126 48.70 14.54 -9.15
C THR A 126 47.19 14.48 -9.38
N VAL A 127 46.72 15.07 -10.48
CA VAL A 127 45.31 15.04 -10.89
C VAL A 127 44.88 13.59 -11.18
N ASN A 128 45.69 12.83 -11.92
CA ASN A 128 45.35 11.43 -12.22
C ASN A 128 45.22 10.57 -10.96
N VAL A 129 46.13 10.71 -10.00
CA VAL A 129 46.10 9.96 -8.74
C VAL A 129 44.92 10.38 -7.86
N SER A 130 44.67 11.68 -7.72
CA SER A 130 43.55 12.19 -6.90
C SER A 130 42.20 11.80 -7.49
N VAL A 131 41.99 11.98 -8.80
CA VAL A 131 40.76 11.58 -9.48
C VAL A 131 40.55 10.07 -9.39
N ALA A 132 41.59 9.26 -9.54
CA ALA A 132 41.48 7.81 -9.38
C ALA A 132 41.07 7.41 -7.95
N ALA A 133 41.64 8.05 -6.93
CA ALA A 133 41.31 7.80 -5.52
C ALA A 133 39.88 8.25 -5.16
N GLU A 134 39.45 9.41 -5.65
CA GLU A 134 38.08 9.91 -5.48
C GLU A 134 37.08 9.00 -6.19
N LEU A 135 37.38 8.56 -7.41
CA LEU A 135 36.54 7.65 -8.16
C LEU A 135 36.37 6.29 -7.44
N GLU A 136 37.44 5.73 -6.90
CA GLU A 136 37.37 4.50 -6.11
C GLU A 136 36.59 4.68 -4.81
N THR A 137 36.72 5.83 -4.16
CA THR A 137 35.89 6.18 -3.00
C THR A 137 34.41 6.22 -3.36
N ILE A 138 34.06 6.94 -4.43
CA ILE A 138 32.67 7.04 -4.92
C ILE A 138 32.10 5.67 -5.28
N LYS A 139 32.87 4.82 -5.97
CA LYS A 139 32.44 3.45 -6.31
C LYS A 139 32.15 2.61 -5.07
N ARG A 140 33.00 2.68 -4.04
CA ARG A 140 32.78 1.95 -2.78
C ARG A 140 31.55 2.46 -2.05
N THR A 141 31.42 3.77 -1.89
CA THR A 141 30.25 4.38 -1.24
C THR A 141 28.96 4.00 -1.98
N ALA A 142 28.94 4.07 -3.31
CA ALA A 142 27.77 3.67 -4.09
C ALA A 142 27.45 2.17 -3.93
N ALA A 143 28.46 1.30 -3.88
CA ALA A 143 28.26 -0.13 -3.64
C ALA A 143 27.73 -0.42 -2.23
N ASP A 144 28.25 0.26 -1.22
CA ASP A 144 27.82 0.14 0.18
C ASP A 144 26.38 0.65 0.36
N GLU A 145 26.04 1.79 -0.25
CA GLU A 145 24.67 2.33 -0.27
C GLU A 145 23.71 1.36 -0.95
N HIS A 146 24.09 0.79 -2.10
CA HIS A 146 23.26 -0.21 -2.79
C HIS A 146 23.06 -1.47 -1.94
N ALA A 147 24.11 -1.95 -1.26
CA ALA A 147 24.02 -3.10 -0.37
C ALA A 147 23.11 -2.81 0.84
N ALA A 148 23.22 -1.61 1.43
CA ALA A 148 22.36 -1.18 2.54
C ALA A 148 20.90 -1.08 2.13
N VAL A 149 20.60 -0.49 0.96
CA VAL A 149 19.24 -0.41 0.41
C VAL A 149 18.68 -1.81 0.13
N THR A 150 19.50 -2.71 -0.42
CA THR A 150 19.12 -4.11 -0.66
C THR A 150 18.75 -4.82 0.66
N LEU A 151 19.54 -4.60 1.72
CA LEU A 151 19.26 -5.16 3.04
C LEU A 151 17.95 -4.61 3.62
N GLN A 152 17.73 -3.30 3.56
CA GLN A 152 16.49 -2.67 4.00
C GLN A 152 15.28 -3.22 3.25
N MET A 153 15.39 -3.39 1.93
CA MET A 153 14.33 -3.98 1.10
C MET A 153 14.02 -5.41 1.52
N ASN A 154 15.03 -6.24 1.75
CA ASN A 154 14.85 -7.62 2.23
C ASN A 154 14.22 -7.68 3.63
N THR A 155 14.62 -6.78 4.53
CA THR A 155 14.00 -6.65 5.86
C THR A 155 12.53 -6.27 5.74
N LEU A 156 12.20 -5.28 4.91
CA LEU A 156 10.82 -4.85 4.69
C LEU A 156 9.98 -5.96 4.03
N GLN A 157 10.53 -6.66 3.04
CA GLN A 157 9.90 -7.82 2.40
C GLN A 157 9.55 -8.90 3.43
N THR A 158 10.46 -9.17 4.36
CA THR A 158 10.25 -10.15 5.45
C THR A 158 9.18 -9.67 6.40
N GLN A 159 9.25 -8.41 6.88
CA GLN A 159 8.25 -7.82 7.77
C GLN A 159 6.84 -7.85 7.17
N ILE A 160 6.71 -7.45 5.90
CA ILE A 160 5.44 -7.50 5.17
C ILE A 160 4.92 -8.95 5.07
N SER A 161 5.79 -9.90 4.73
CA SER A 161 5.40 -11.31 4.61
C SER A 161 4.92 -11.89 5.94
N THR A 162 5.61 -11.56 7.05
CA THR A 162 5.22 -11.96 8.40
C THR A 162 3.91 -11.30 8.83
N ASP A 163 3.74 -10.00 8.63
CA ASP A 163 2.53 -9.28 9.01
C ASP A 163 1.29 -9.79 8.25
N ILE A 164 1.41 -9.95 6.93
CA ILE A 164 0.35 -10.53 6.08
C ILE A 164 -0.02 -11.93 6.57
N THR A 165 0.98 -12.80 6.80
CA THR A 165 0.73 -14.16 7.29
C THR A 165 -0.02 -14.14 8.62
N SER A 166 0.43 -13.32 9.58
CA SER A 166 -0.20 -13.22 10.89
C SER A 166 -1.65 -12.69 10.84
N LYS A 167 -1.93 -11.73 9.94
CA LYS A 167 -3.27 -11.19 9.72
C LYS A 167 -4.18 -12.22 9.07
N ILE A 168 -3.68 -12.99 8.11
CA ILE A 168 -4.44 -14.09 7.49
C ILE A 168 -4.80 -15.14 8.55
N GLU A 169 -3.85 -15.57 9.37
CA GLU A 169 -4.10 -16.54 10.46
C GLU A 169 -5.10 -16.00 11.49
N ALA A 170 -5.05 -14.71 11.83
CA ALA A 170 -6.01 -14.07 12.71
C ALA A 170 -7.42 -14.05 12.11
N LEU A 171 -7.55 -13.69 10.82
CA LEU A 171 -8.82 -13.69 10.11
C LEU A 171 -9.43 -15.11 9.98
N GLN A 172 -8.60 -16.11 9.69
CA GLN A 172 -9.03 -17.51 9.61
C GLN A 172 -9.58 -18.01 10.95
N ARG A 173 -8.89 -17.70 12.07
CA ARG A 173 -9.37 -18.03 13.42
C ARG A 173 -10.69 -17.33 13.76
N ALA A 174 -10.81 -16.05 13.41
CA ALA A 174 -12.05 -15.31 13.61
C ALA A 174 -13.23 -15.89 12.81
N SER A 175 -13.00 -16.26 11.54
CA SER A 175 -14.01 -16.90 10.69
C SER A 175 -14.47 -18.24 11.26
N SER A 176 -13.53 -19.12 11.62
CA SER A 176 -13.86 -20.43 12.21
C SER A 176 -14.65 -20.30 13.52
N THR A 177 -14.32 -19.30 14.36
CA THR A 177 -15.07 -19.01 15.58
C THR A 177 -16.49 -18.53 15.27
N ALA A 178 -16.65 -17.65 14.27
CA ALA A 178 -17.96 -17.17 13.85
C ALA A 178 -18.83 -18.29 13.27
N GLU A 179 -18.25 -19.17 12.44
CA GLU A 179 -18.91 -20.36 11.90
C GLU A 179 -19.37 -21.32 13.00
N GLY A 180 -18.53 -21.55 14.02
CA GLY A 180 -18.90 -22.33 15.20
C GLY A 180 -20.10 -21.72 15.94
N SER A 181 -20.05 -20.42 16.23
CA SER A 181 -21.15 -19.72 16.92
C SER A 181 -22.46 -19.72 16.11
N LEU A 182 -22.38 -19.56 14.79
CA LEU A 182 -23.54 -19.65 13.89
C LEU A 182 -24.13 -21.07 13.90
N THR A 183 -23.28 -22.09 13.89
CA THR A 183 -23.71 -23.50 13.97
C THR A 183 -24.41 -23.80 15.29
N GLU A 184 -23.89 -23.30 16.41
CA GLU A 184 -24.55 -23.42 17.73
C GLU A 184 -25.91 -22.72 17.74
N LYS A 185 -25.99 -21.47 17.27
CA LYS A 185 -27.26 -20.73 17.18
C LYS A 185 -28.28 -21.43 16.28
N LEU A 186 -27.85 -21.96 15.14
CA LEU A 186 -28.71 -22.71 14.24
C LEU A 186 -29.25 -23.98 14.89
N THR A 187 -28.40 -24.69 15.64
CA THR A 187 -28.81 -25.89 16.38
C THR A 187 -29.85 -25.57 17.46
N GLN A 188 -29.63 -24.48 18.22
CA GLN A 188 -30.59 -24.01 19.23
C GLN A 188 -31.93 -23.57 18.60
N LEU A 189 -31.87 -22.87 17.46
CA LEU A 189 -33.06 -22.46 16.73
C LEU A 189 -33.85 -23.68 16.24
N ASN A 190 -33.17 -24.67 15.65
CA ASN A 190 -33.82 -25.92 15.21
C ASN A 190 -34.50 -26.65 16.37
N ALA A 191 -33.85 -26.73 17.54
CA ALA A 191 -34.47 -27.32 18.72
C ALA A 191 -35.72 -26.56 19.17
N THR A 192 -35.66 -25.22 19.15
CA THR A 192 -36.79 -24.36 19.51
C THR A 192 -37.96 -24.50 18.53
N VAL A 193 -37.67 -24.48 17.23
CA VAL A 193 -38.68 -24.66 16.17
C VAL A 193 -39.31 -26.04 16.25
N ASN A 194 -38.52 -27.10 16.42
CA ASN A 194 -39.06 -28.45 16.59
C ASN A 194 -39.96 -28.55 17.83
N GLY A 195 -39.55 -27.94 18.95
CA GLY A 195 -40.39 -27.81 20.14
C GLY A 195 -41.72 -27.11 19.85
N GLN A 196 -41.69 -25.97 19.16
CA GLN A 196 -42.91 -25.26 18.77
C GLN A 196 -43.80 -26.08 17.82
N VAL A 197 -43.22 -26.82 16.87
CA VAL A 197 -43.98 -27.72 15.98
C VAL A 197 -44.70 -28.79 16.81
N THR A 198 -44.04 -29.38 17.81
CA THR A 198 -44.69 -30.35 18.71
C THR A 198 -45.83 -29.70 19.50
N THR A 199 -45.62 -28.51 20.07
CA THR A 199 -46.68 -27.78 20.79
C THR A 199 -47.86 -27.43 19.88
N VAL A 200 -47.62 -27.02 18.63
CA VAL A 200 -48.68 -26.72 17.66
C VAL A 200 -49.46 -27.99 17.28
N GLN A 201 -48.79 -29.13 17.12
CA GLN A 201 -49.46 -30.41 16.87
C GLN A 201 -50.34 -30.83 18.05
N GLU A 202 -49.86 -30.66 19.28
CA GLU A 202 -50.64 -30.92 20.50
C GLU A 202 -51.86 -30.00 20.61
N ILE A 203 -51.71 -28.69 20.37
CA ILE A 203 -52.83 -27.75 20.34
C ILE A 203 -53.83 -28.13 19.25
N SER A 204 -53.35 -28.50 18.06
CA SER A 204 -54.22 -28.90 16.94
C SER A 204 -55.05 -30.15 17.28
N ARG A 205 -54.43 -31.15 17.92
CA ARG A 205 -55.14 -32.34 18.42
C ARG A 205 -56.15 -31.98 19.50
N ALA A 206 -55.76 -31.14 20.46
CA ALA A 206 -56.66 -30.68 21.51
C ALA A 206 -57.86 -29.91 20.93
N GLN A 207 -57.66 -29.05 19.94
CA GLN A 207 -58.74 -28.35 19.24
C GLN A 207 -59.66 -29.31 18.48
N ALA A 208 -59.11 -30.33 17.80
CA ALA A 208 -59.92 -31.35 17.14
C ALA A 208 -60.79 -32.11 18.15
N MET A 209 -60.20 -32.56 19.26
CA MET A 209 -60.95 -33.24 20.34
C MET A 209 -62.03 -32.34 20.94
N LEU A 210 -61.74 -31.06 21.18
CA LEU A 210 -62.73 -30.09 21.65
C LEU A 210 -63.84 -29.88 20.62
N ASN A 211 -63.52 -29.75 19.34
CA ASN A 211 -64.52 -29.63 18.28
C ASN A 211 -65.41 -30.87 18.20
N ASP A 212 -64.84 -32.07 18.28
CA ASP A 212 -65.59 -33.33 18.31
C ASP A 212 -66.49 -33.42 19.55
N THR A 213 -65.98 -33.01 20.71
CA THR A 213 -66.75 -32.97 21.97
C THR A 213 -67.88 -31.95 21.89
N VAL A 214 -67.62 -30.77 21.36
CA VAL A 214 -68.64 -29.71 21.15
C VAL A 214 -69.67 -30.17 20.11
N ALA A 215 -69.27 -30.87 19.06
CA ALA A 215 -70.20 -31.46 18.09
C ALA A 215 -71.09 -32.52 18.74
N ALA A 216 -70.52 -33.39 19.58
CA ALA A 216 -71.26 -34.36 20.37
C ALA A 216 -72.23 -33.68 21.36
N LEU A 217 -71.83 -32.59 22.03
CA LEU A 217 -72.75 -31.83 22.90
C LEU A 217 -73.84 -31.10 22.10
N LYS A 218 -73.52 -30.59 20.90
CA LYS A 218 -74.50 -29.95 20.01
C LYS A 218 -75.58 -30.90 19.48
N SER A 219 -75.34 -32.22 19.43
CA SER A 219 -76.40 -33.18 19.08
C SER A 219 -77.39 -33.37 20.24
N PHE A 220 -76.99 -33.13 21.48
CA PHE A 220 -77.87 -32.96 22.64
C PHE A 220 -78.39 -31.52 22.73
N ARG A 221 -79.14 -31.04 21.74
CA ARG A 221 -79.81 -29.73 21.88
C ARG A 221 -80.89 -29.81 22.94
N VAL A 222 -80.74 -29.06 24.02
CA VAL A 222 -81.81 -28.83 24.99
C VAL A 222 -82.64 -27.63 24.52
N GLN A 223 -83.89 -27.87 24.09
CA GLN A 223 -84.86 -26.82 23.81
C GLN A 223 -85.71 -26.58 25.06
N TYR A 224 -85.85 -25.31 25.44
CA TYR A 224 -86.76 -24.89 26.51
C TYR A 224 -88.10 -24.50 25.88
N HIS A 225 -89.18 -25.16 26.30
CA HIS A 225 -90.53 -24.81 25.86
C HIS A 225 -91.15 -23.75 26.79
N ALA A 226 -92.20 -23.07 26.32
CA ALA A 226 -92.83 -21.90 26.96
C ALA A 226 -93.32 -22.11 28.41
N ASN A 227 -93.35 -23.35 28.92
CA ASN A 227 -93.71 -23.71 30.29
C ASN A 227 -92.50 -23.95 31.22
N GLY A 228 -91.28 -23.63 30.79
CA GLY A 228 -90.06 -23.73 31.61
C GLY A 228 -89.45 -25.14 31.72
N LYS A 229 -90.01 -26.14 31.04
CA LYS A 229 -89.44 -27.50 31.01
C LYS A 229 -88.32 -27.60 29.97
N ALA A 230 -87.16 -28.10 30.40
CA ALA A 230 -86.02 -28.39 29.54
C ALA A 230 -86.22 -29.76 28.85
N ALA A 231 -86.09 -29.81 27.52
CA ALA A 231 -86.22 -31.04 26.74
C ALA A 231 -84.96 -31.24 25.90
N ILE A 232 -84.35 -32.42 25.92
CA ILE A 232 -83.42 -32.81 24.84
C ILE A 232 -84.30 -32.97 23.59
N ALA A 233 -83.88 -32.48 22.42
CA ALA A 233 -84.67 -32.54 21.19
C ALA A 233 -85.33 -33.93 21.02
N GLY A 234 -86.67 -33.99 21.13
CA GLY A 234 -87.46 -35.21 21.01
C GLY A 234 -87.79 -35.98 22.30
N ILE A 235 -87.26 -35.63 23.48
CA ILE A 235 -87.59 -36.28 24.77
C ILE A 235 -87.72 -35.22 25.89
N GLN A 236 -88.94 -35.05 26.39
CA GLN A 236 -89.26 -34.29 27.60
C GLN A 236 -89.41 -35.26 28.77
N LEU A 237 -88.75 -34.93 29.89
CA LEU A 237 -88.90 -35.63 31.15
C LEU A 237 -89.61 -34.70 32.12
N SER A 238 -90.75 -35.13 32.65
CA SER A 238 -91.42 -34.36 33.71
C SER A 238 -91.98 -35.25 34.79
N ALA A 239 -91.86 -34.81 36.03
CA ALA A 239 -92.40 -35.49 37.20
C ALA A 239 -93.40 -34.58 37.89
N THR A 240 -94.61 -35.10 38.13
CA THR A 240 -95.57 -34.52 39.09
C THR A 240 -95.62 -35.44 40.31
N GLN A 241 -96.16 -34.98 41.46
CA GLN A 241 -96.06 -35.67 42.76
C GLN A 241 -96.61 -37.11 42.80
N THR A 242 -97.24 -37.60 41.72
CA THR A 242 -97.78 -38.96 41.65
C THR A 242 -97.41 -39.76 40.38
N GLN A 243 -96.88 -39.16 39.31
CA GLN A 243 -96.49 -39.89 38.07
C GLN A 243 -95.33 -39.21 37.29
N SER A 244 -94.45 -40.04 36.73
CA SER A 244 -93.41 -39.64 35.77
C SER A 244 -93.92 -39.79 34.34
N GLU A 245 -93.73 -38.77 33.51
CA GLU A 245 -94.14 -38.76 32.10
C GLU A 245 -92.93 -38.53 31.18
N ILE A 246 -92.87 -39.29 30.09
CA ILE A 246 -91.94 -39.08 28.98
C ILE A 246 -92.77 -38.59 27.79
N LEU A 247 -92.62 -37.33 27.39
CA LEU A 247 -93.26 -36.81 26.16
C LEU A 247 -92.22 -36.77 25.06
N MET A 248 -92.51 -37.38 23.92
CA MET A 248 -91.57 -37.45 22.80
C MET A 248 -92.20 -36.82 21.56
N MET A 249 -91.43 -35.99 20.86
CA MET A 249 -91.85 -35.41 19.58
C MET A 249 -91.02 -36.09 18.48
N ALA A 250 -91.57 -37.16 17.92
CA ALA A 250 -90.90 -38.00 16.93
C ALA A 250 -91.92 -38.64 15.98
N ASP A 251 -91.53 -38.88 14.72
CA ASP A 251 -92.40 -39.52 13.72
C ASP A 251 -92.61 -41.02 14.01
N ARG A 252 -91.64 -41.67 14.68
CA ARG A 252 -91.65 -43.11 15.00
C ARG A 252 -90.89 -43.39 16.30
N PHE A 253 -91.40 -44.31 17.12
CA PHE A 253 -90.68 -44.90 18.25
C PHE A 253 -90.09 -46.23 17.82
N ALA A 254 -88.76 -46.39 17.93
CA ALA A 254 -88.06 -47.60 17.50
C ALA A 254 -87.01 -48.06 18.52
N LEU A 255 -86.85 -49.37 18.66
CA LEU A 255 -85.79 -49.99 19.44
C LEU A 255 -84.65 -50.38 18.49
N LEU A 256 -83.45 -49.90 18.78
CA LEU A 256 -82.22 -50.27 18.08
C LEU A 256 -81.53 -51.40 18.86
N ASN A 257 -81.21 -52.49 18.18
CA ASN A 257 -80.35 -53.51 18.76
C ASN A 257 -78.88 -53.08 18.61
N PRO A 258 -78.16 -52.82 19.72
CA PRO A 258 -76.79 -52.30 19.66
C PRO A 258 -75.77 -53.31 19.12
N TYR A 259 -76.12 -54.60 19.06
CA TYR A 259 -75.20 -55.66 18.62
C TYR A 259 -75.23 -55.91 17.11
N ASN A 260 -76.36 -55.64 16.44
CA ASN A 260 -76.53 -55.91 15.02
C ASN A 260 -77.13 -54.74 14.22
N GLY A 261 -77.39 -53.60 14.86
CA GLY A 261 -77.90 -52.40 14.21
C GLY A 261 -79.35 -52.50 13.70
N SER A 262 -80.07 -53.58 14.01
CA SER A 262 -81.45 -53.75 13.55
C SER A 262 -82.38 -52.82 14.31
N VAL A 263 -83.24 -52.11 13.56
CA VAL A 263 -84.25 -51.18 14.10
C VAL A 263 -85.62 -51.86 14.06
N MET A 264 -86.31 -51.88 15.19
CA MET A 264 -87.63 -52.50 15.35
C MET A 264 -88.64 -51.49 15.86
N LEU A 265 -89.82 -51.42 15.21
CA LEU A 265 -90.93 -50.55 15.60
C LEU A 265 -91.96 -51.38 16.40
N PRO A 266 -92.08 -51.19 17.73
CA PRO A 266 -93.00 -52.01 18.54
C PRO A 266 -94.47 -51.69 18.28
N PHE A 267 -94.78 -50.43 17.99
CA PHE A 267 -96.11 -49.99 17.58
C PHE A 267 -96.01 -48.78 16.65
N VAL A 268 -97.09 -48.56 15.88
CA VAL A 268 -97.27 -47.38 15.02
C VAL A 268 -98.63 -46.78 15.35
N VAL A 269 -98.69 -45.46 15.52
CA VAL A 269 -99.97 -44.74 15.71
C VAL A 269 -100.34 -44.09 14.38
N GLN A 270 -101.44 -44.52 13.77
CA GLN A 270 -101.97 -43.93 12.53
C GLN A 270 -103.45 -43.64 12.70
N ASN A 271 -103.89 -42.42 12.37
CA ASN A 271 -105.28 -41.98 12.47
C ASN A 271 -105.92 -42.21 13.86
N GLY A 272 -105.13 -42.07 14.92
CA GLY A 272 -105.58 -42.28 16.30
C GLY A 272 -105.66 -43.75 16.74
N GLN A 273 -105.31 -44.70 15.87
CA GLN A 273 -105.27 -46.13 16.19
C GLN A 273 -103.83 -46.60 16.45
N VAL A 274 -103.64 -47.39 17.51
CA VAL A 274 -102.36 -48.08 17.79
C VAL A 274 -102.34 -49.40 17.03
N ILE A 275 -101.40 -49.54 16.11
CA ILE A 275 -101.12 -50.75 15.36
C ILE A 275 -99.89 -51.40 15.99
N LEU A 276 -100.03 -52.62 16.48
CA LEU A 276 -98.94 -53.39 17.08
C LEU A 276 -98.40 -54.41 16.07
N ALA A 277 -97.08 -54.58 16.02
CA ALA A 277 -96.47 -55.62 15.22
C ALA A 277 -96.77 -57.02 15.83
N ASP A 278 -97.15 -57.97 14.99
CA ASP A 278 -97.47 -59.35 15.40
C ASP A 278 -96.29 -60.04 16.11
N THR A 279 -95.06 -59.76 15.66
CA THR A 279 -93.83 -60.26 16.26
C THR A 279 -93.59 -59.76 17.69
N PHE A 280 -94.25 -58.67 18.10
CA PHE A 280 -94.05 -58.05 19.41
C PHE A 280 -95.12 -58.46 20.43
N VAL A 281 -96.31 -58.86 19.97
CA VAL A 281 -97.45 -59.17 20.84
C VAL A 281 -97.58 -60.69 20.98
N LYS A 282 -97.08 -61.25 22.09
CA LYS A 282 -97.32 -62.67 22.43
C LYS A 282 -98.78 -62.93 22.79
N SER A 283 -99.41 -62.02 23.52
CA SER A 283 -100.84 -62.05 23.83
C SER A 283 -101.36 -60.62 23.96
N LEU A 284 -102.60 -60.39 23.52
CA LEU A 284 -103.29 -59.12 23.72
C LEU A 284 -104.25 -59.30 24.88
N ASN A 285 -104.02 -58.60 25.99
CA ASN A 285 -104.91 -58.60 27.13
C ASN A 285 -105.40 -57.17 27.38
N ILE A 286 -106.70 -56.96 27.16
CA ILE A 286 -107.37 -55.70 27.47
C ILE A 286 -108.17 -55.91 28.76
N ASN A 287 -107.65 -55.35 29.86
CA ASN A 287 -108.30 -55.32 31.19
C ASN A 287 -108.76 -56.70 31.72
N ASP A 288 -108.04 -57.77 31.41
CA ASP A 288 -108.39 -59.17 31.74
C ASP A 288 -109.73 -59.65 31.16
N ARG A 289 -110.33 -58.88 30.24
CA ARG A 289 -111.66 -59.15 29.67
C ARG A 289 -111.61 -59.60 28.22
N PHE A 290 -110.79 -58.95 27.40
CA PHE A 290 -110.56 -59.39 26.03
C PHE A 290 -109.13 -59.91 25.94
N VAL A 291 -109.00 -61.22 25.84
CA VAL A 291 -107.70 -61.90 25.84
C VAL A 291 -107.56 -62.69 24.55
N VAL A 292 -106.55 -62.34 23.77
CA VAL A 292 -106.07 -63.16 22.65
C VAL A 292 -104.79 -63.84 23.13
N ASP A 293 -104.81 -65.16 23.23
CA ASP A 293 -103.64 -65.93 23.66
C ASP A 293 -102.65 -66.18 22.50
N THR A 294 -101.49 -66.74 22.83
CA THR A 294 -100.42 -67.05 21.85
C THR A 294 -100.83 -68.08 20.80
N ALA A 295 -101.90 -68.83 21.02
CA ALA A 295 -102.43 -69.82 20.08
C ALA A 295 -103.53 -69.22 19.18
N GLY A 296 -103.80 -67.92 19.31
CA GLY A 296 -104.83 -67.20 18.55
C GLY A 296 -106.24 -67.43 19.08
N ASN A 297 -106.40 -68.03 20.26
CA ASN A 297 -107.74 -68.18 20.84
C ASN A 297 -108.19 -66.86 21.43
N VAL A 298 -109.43 -66.48 21.15
CA VAL A 298 -110.05 -65.27 21.70
C VAL A 298 -110.93 -65.68 22.87
N GLN A 299 -110.64 -65.13 24.04
CA GLN A 299 -111.45 -65.28 25.25
C GLN A 299 -112.07 -63.93 25.59
N ILE A 300 -113.39 -63.91 25.70
CA ILE A 300 -114.14 -62.79 26.25
C ILE A 300 -114.61 -63.22 27.63
N ARG A 301 -114.09 -62.56 28.66
CA ARG A 301 -114.39 -62.85 30.05
C ARG A 301 -115.35 -61.79 30.60
N ASP A 302 -116.27 -62.22 31.44
CA ASP A 302 -117.11 -61.30 32.19
C ASP A 302 -116.30 -60.67 33.35
N SER A 303 -116.88 -59.64 33.97
CA SER A 303 -116.41 -58.94 35.17
C SER A 303 -115.92 -59.85 36.30
N ALA A 304 -116.48 -61.05 36.47
CA ALA A 304 -116.04 -62.05 37.46
C ALA A 304 -114.83 -62.92 37.01
N ARG A 305 -114.21 -62.61 35.85
CA ARG A 305 -113.14 -63.38 35.17
C ARG A 305 -113.54 -64.77 34.67
N ASN A 306 -114.81 -65.12 34.74
CA ASN A 306 -115.34 -66.34 34.13
C ASN A 306 -115.42 -66.16 32.61
N VAL A 307 -115.05 -67.21 31.87
CA VAL A 307 -114.88 -67.10 30.42
C VAL A 307 -116.23 -67.20 29.71
N GLY A 308 -116.84 -66.05 29.41
CA GLY A 308 -118.15 -66.01 28.76
C GLY A 308 -118.13 -66.56 27.33
N VAL A 309 -117.08 -66.26 26.55
CA VAL A 309 -116.91 -66.77 25.19
C VAL A 309 -115.47 -67.20 24.95
N VAL A 310 -115.29 -68.37 24.35
CA VAL A 310 -114.01 -68.84 23.80
C VAL A 310 -114.20 -69.12 22.32
N ILE A 311 -113.40 -68.46 21.50
CA ILE A 311 -113.28 -68.75 20.08
C ILE A 311 -111.90 -69.38 19.89
N THR A 312 -111.88 -70.63 19.47
CA THR A 312 -110.67 -71.32 19.02
C THR A 312 -110.76 -71.62 17.53
N ASN A 313 -109.67 -72.11 16.95
CA ASN A 313 -109.67 -72.63 15.59
C ASN A 313 -110.59 -73.86 15.38
N LYS A 314 -111.05 -74.51 16.45
CA LYS A 314 -111.88 -75.72 16.39
C LYS A 314 -113.34 -75.48 16.73
N ALA A 315 -113.62 -74.52 17.61
CA ALA A 315 -114.97 -74.29 18.11
C ALA A 315 -115.15 -72.89 18.67
N ILE A 316 -116.39 -72.40 18.53
CA ILE A 316 -116.89 -71.28 19.31
C ILE A 316 -117.69 -71.86 20.47
N LYS A 317 -117.29 -71.53 21.69
CA LYS A 317 -117.92 -71.98 22.93
C LYS A 317 -118.38 -70.78 23.72
N THR A 318 -119.62 -70.81 24.19
CA THR A 318 -120.10 -69.87 25.20
C THR A 318 -120.28 -70.60 26.52
N PHE A 319 -119.99 -69.92 27.63
CA PHE A 319 -120.17 -70.46 28.96
C PHE A 319 -121.07 -69.53 29.77
N ASP A 320 -121.80 -70.10 30.73
CA ASP A 320 -122.52 -69.30 31.72
C ASP A 320 -121.57 -68.80 32.81
N ASP A 321 -122.11 -68.00 33.72
CA ASP A 321 -121.36 -67.41 34.84
C ASP A 321 -120.79 -68.46 35.82
N TYR A 322 -121.15 -69.74 35.66
CA TYR A 322 -120.61 -70.88 36.41
C TYR A 322 -119.59 -71.70 35.59
N SER A 323 -119.09 -71.15 34.48
CA SER A 323 -118.14 -71.80 33.57
C SER A 323 -118.67 -73.10 32.93
N ARG A 324 -120.00 -73.27 32.85
CA ARG A 324 -120.60 -74.41 32.17
C ARG A 324 -120.86 -74.06 30.71
N LYS A 325 -120.42 -74.93 29.80
CA LYS A 325 -120.60 -74.75 28.35
C LYS A 325 -122.09 -74.73 28.01
N ARG A 326 -122.55 -73.64 27.40
CA ARG A 326 -123.97 -73.43 27.03
C ARG A 326 -124.20 -73.71 25.56
N VAL A 327 -123.32 -73.20 24.71
CA VAL A 327 -123.38 -73.40 23.27
C VAL A 327 -121.99 -73.80 22.79
N GLN A 328 -121.94 -74.77 21.89
CA GLN A 328 -120.77 -75.06 21.09
C GLN A 328 -121.18 -75.13 19.62
N LEU A 329 -120.48 -74.36 18.79
CA LEU A 329 -120.58 -74.40 17.35
C LEU A 329 -119.19 -74.84 16.83
N GLY A 330 -119.12 -76.00 16.16
CA GLY A 330 -117.86 -76.68 15.81
C GLY A 330 -117.55 -77.87 16.73
N ASP A 331 -116.55 -78.67 16.39
CA ASP A 331 -116.77 -80.10 16.20
C ASP A 331 -117.20 -80.96 17.42
N LEU A 332 -118.25 -81.74 17.16
CA LEU A 332 -118.68 -82.97 17.82
C LEU A 332 -118.21 -84.12 16.89
N TRP A 333 -116.93 -84.45 17.00
CA TRP A 333 -116.24 -85.65 16.48
C TRP A 333 -116.01 -85.75 14.96
N ALA A 334 -114.84 -85.29 14.51
CA ALA A 334 -113.77 -86.12 13.93
C ALA A 334 -112.39 -85.58 14.33
#